data_AF-A2EXJ7-F1
#
_entry.id   AF-A2EXJ7-F1
#
_cell.length_a   1.000
_cell.length_b   1.000
_cell.length_c   1.000
_cell.angle_alpha   90.00
_cell.angle_beta   90.00
_cell.angle_gamma   90.00
#
_symmetry.space_group_name_H-M   'P 1'
#
loop_
_entity.id
_entity.type
_entity.pdbx_description
1 polymer ?
#
loop_
_entity_poly.entity_id
_entity_poly.type
_entity_poly.pdbx_seq_one_letter_code
_entity_poly.pdbx_strand_id
1 'polypeptide(L)'
;MSSEETKTKYEEYWGKVADEIKKLENPNEIESLLAGNLAETEKIDKENGFLWFQSLILKMKPIANAHVSGNILKSIIQLMLQWAFVDIDSRMNIAAQIINFLLYNFNSPLVAQTLLDSVSTIFLSHSEDGKPLDMNIFLALQSPVFSYSVSEQENADSVLEIWFFSLCATYASNIFGSDKKLALAYFKLMNHAFFQDAVFPISMDVLQGSPVSSKFRKIQEQIRSAIAAVAVQIEEQELQNESV
;
A
#
# COMPACT_ATOMS: atom_id res chain seq x y z
N MET A 1 31.28 8.17 -11.98
CA MET A 1 31.06 6.76 -11.57
C MET A 1 30.04 6.16 -12.52
N SER A 2 30.22 4.91 -12.94
CA SER A 2 29.16 4.22 -13.69
C SER A 2 27.96 3.92 -12.78
N SER A 3 26.78 3.68 -13.34
CA SER A 3 25.60 3.31 -12.53
C SER A 3 25.80 1.98 -11.78
N GLU A 4 26.64 1.08 -12.31
CA GLU A 4 27.01 -0.19 -11.67
C GLU A 4 27.91 0.01 -10.46
N GLU A 5 28.95 0.83 -10.55
CA GLU A 5 29.84 1.13 -9.40
C GLU A 5 29.06 1.78 -8.24
N THR A 6 28.09 2.62 -8.60
CA THR A 6 27.21 3.30 -7.67
C THR A 6 26.30 2.30 -6.96
N LYS A 7 25.68 1.36 -7.71
CA LYS A 7 24.85 0.29 -7.17
C LYS A 7 25.61 -0.63 -6.21
N THR A 8 26.80 -1.10 -6.58
CA THR A 8 27.60 -2.02 -5.74
C THR A 8 27.99 -1.37 -4.42
N LYS A 9 28.41 -0.10 -4.44
CA LYS A 9 28.77 0.64 -3.22
C LYS A 9 27.58 0.78 -2.26
N TYR A 10 26.38 1.02 -2.78
CA TYR A 10 25.17 1.08 -1.97
C TYR A 10 24.75 -0.27 -1.41
N GLU A 11 24.84 -1.34 -2.22
CA GLU A 11 24.57 -2.69 -1.75
C GLU A 11 25.51 -3.10 -0.60
N GLU A 12 26.78 -2.71 -0.64
CA GLU A 12 27.73 -2.94 0.45
C GLU A 12 27.39 -2.13 1.70
N TYR A 13 27.10 -0.83 1.56
CA TYR A 13 26.75 0.04 2.68
C TYR A 13 25.48 -0.44 3.39
N TRP A 14 24.38 -0.63 2.65
CA TRP A 14 23.12 -1.12 3.22
C TRP A 14 23.19 -2.57 3.67
N GLY A 15 24.16 -3.34 3.15
CA GLY A 15 24.51 -4.64 3.71
C GLY A 15 24.97 -4.57 5.16
N LYS A 16 25.88 -3.63 5.45
CA LYS A 16 26.38 -3.43 6.82
C LYS A 16 25.28 -2.95 7.75
N VAL A 17 24.46 -2.00 7.31
CA VAL A 17 23.31 -1.50 8.08
C VAL A 17 22.31 -2.64 8.36
N ALA A 18 22.00 -3.48 7.37
CA ALA A 18 21.14 -4.64 7.57
C ALA A 18 21.74 -5.62 8.60
N ASP A 19 23.06 -5.83 8.59
CA ASP A 19 23.74 -6.69 9.56
C ASP A 19 23.80 -6.10 10.96
N GLU A 20 23.76 -4.78 11.11
CA GLU A 20 23.61 -4.09 12.38
C GLU A 20 22.18 -4.20 12.90
N ILE A 21 21.17 -3.96 12.05
CA ILE A 21 19.75 -4.15 12.38
C ILE A 21 19.48 -5.56 12.89
N LYS A 22 20.11 -6.59 12.28
CA LYS A 22 19.99 -7.99 12.72
C LYS A 22 20.43 -8.24 14.17
N LYS A 23 21.24 -7.35 14.76
CA LYS A 23 21.73 -7.47 16.13
C LYS A 23 20.86 -6.73 17.13
N LEU A 24 19.90 -5.95 16.65
CA LEU A 24 19.01 -5.14 17.46
C LEU A 24 17.68 -5.88 17.67
N GLU A 25 17.25 -5.98 18.92
CA GLU A 25 15.93 -6.53 19.27
C GLU A 25 14.90 -5.43 19.56
N ASN A 26 15.37 -4.20 19.82
CA ASN A 26 14.54 -3.05 20.19
C ASN A 26 14.12 -2.25 18.94
N PRO A 27 12.81 -2.15 18.63
CA PRO A 27 12.31 -1.39 17.48
C PRO A 27 12.76 0.07 17.44
N ASN A 28 12.87 0.73 18.59
CA ASN A 28 13.25 2.16 18.66
C ASN A 28 14.73 2.38 18.29
N GLU A 29 15.60 1.41 18.62
CA GLU A 29 17.02 1.46 18.24
C GLU A 29 17.18 1.25 16.74
N ILE A 30 16.36 0.36 16.15
CA ILE A 30 16.34 0.15 14.70
C ILE A 30 15.85 1.41 13.98
N GLU A 31 14.78 2.03 14.44
CA GLU A 31 14.26 3.28 13.87
C GLU A 31 15.30 4.39 13.93
N SER A 32 15.98 4.57 15.07
CA SER A 32 17.06 5.55 15.22
C SER A 32 18.26 5.27 14.30
N LEU A 33 18.65 4.00 14.15
CA LEU A 33 19.74 3.59 13.27
C LEU A 33 19.39 3.87 11.80
N LEU A 34 18.18 3.51 11.37
CA LEU A 34 17.68 3.78 10.03
C LEU A 34 17.63 5.28 9.74
N ALA A 35 17.05 6.08 10.65
CA ALA A 35 16.95 7.52 10.49
C ALA A 35 18.35 8.18 10.35
N GLY A 36 19.33 7.75 11.15
CA GLY A 36 20.71 8.25 11.07
C GLY A 36 21.39 7.93 9.74
N ASN A 37 21.34 6.67 9.30
CA ASN A 37 21.95 6.25 8.02
C ASN A 37 21.24 6.86 6.82
N LEU A 38 19.93 7.11 6.91
CA LEU A 38 19.16 7.78 5.87
C LEU A 38 19.51 9.26 5.74
N ALA A 39 19.70 9.98 6.85
CA ALA A 39 20.15 11.36 6.83
C ALA A 39 21.57 11.52 6.24
N GLU A 40 22.44 10.52 6.39
CA GLU A 40 23.76 10.50 5.75
C GLU A 40 23.68 10.24 4.25
N THR A 41 22.86 9.28 3.82
CA THR A 41 22.69 8.95 2.41
C THR A 41 21.96 10.06 1.63
N GLU A 42 21.03 10.79 2.27
CA GLU A 42 20.37 11.95 1.65
C GLU A 42 21.36 13.03 1.18
N LYS A 43 22.49 13.19 1.87
CA LYS A 43 23.52 14.17 1.49
C LYS A 43 24.28 13.76 0.22
N ILE A 44 24.15 12.52 -0.23
CA ILE A 44 25.03 11.91 -1.23
C ILE A 44 24.35 11.84 -2.59
N ASP A 45 23.08 11.43 -2.71
CA ASP A 45 22.45 11.22 -4.03
C ASP A 45 20.91 11.09 -3.96
N LYS A 46 20.22 12.20 -4.22
CA LYS A 46 18.76 12.26 -4.13
C LYS A 46 18.02 11.48 -5.23
N GLU A 47 18.68 11.13 -6.31
CA GLU A 47 18.05 10.57 -7.50
C GLU A 47 17.90 9.04 -7.43
N ASN A 48 18.77 8.36 -6.65
CA ASN A 48 18.80 6.89 -6.58
C ASN A 48 18.22 6.28 -5.30
N GLY A 49 17.57 7.05 -4.43
CA GLY A 49 17.20 6.52 -3.12
C GLY A 49 16.26 5.32 -3.17
N PHE A 50 15.37 5.17 -4.16
CA PHE A 50 14.59 3.94 -4.30
C PHE A 50 15.45 2.66 -4.43
N LEU A 51 16.56 2.72 -5.16
CA LEU A 51 17.51 1.60 -5.30
C LEU A 51 18.14 1.23 -3.95
N TRP A 52 18.35 2.21 -3.06
CA TRP A 52 18.89 1.97 -1.73
C TRP A 52 17.97 1.09 -0.88
N PHE A 53 16.68 1.44 -0.91
CA PHE A 53 15.68 0.74 -0.12
C PHE A 53 15.42 -0.67 -0.65
N GLN A 54 15.47 -0.88 -1.96
CA GLN A 54 15.39 -2.23 -2.53
C GLN A 54 16.48 -3.15 -1.97
N SER A 55 17.75 -2.70 -1.97
CA SER A 55 18.88 -3.49 -1.46
C SER A 55 18.75 -3.77 0.03
N LEU A 56 18.37 -2.77 0.84
CA LEU A 56 18.13 -2.94 2.27
C LEU A 56 17.02 -3.96 2.52
N ILE A 57 15.85 -3.77 1.90
CA ILE A 57 14.69 -4.64 2.05
C ILE A 57 15.04 -6.09 1.67
N LEU A 58 15.70 -6.34 0.54
CA LEU A 58 16.10 -7.71 0.14
C LEU A 58 17.00 -8.39 1.15
N LYS A 59 17.95 -7.66 1.73
CA LYS A 59 18.86 -8.20 2.74
C LYS A 59 18.17 -8.47 4.07
N MET A 60 16.99 -7.90 4.28
CA MET A 60 16.16 -8.14 5.45
C MET A 60 15.17 -9.29 5.31
N LYS A 61 14.86 -9.72 4.07
CA LYS A 61 13.99 -10.87 3.79
C LYS A 61 14.30 -12.15 4.60
N PRO A 62 15.58 -12.50 4.89
CA PRO A 62 15.92 -13.69 5.68
C PRO A 62 15.84 -13.49 7.21
N ILE A 63 15.56 -12.27 7.69
CA ILE A 63 15.68 -11.94 9.12
C ILE A 63 14.43 -12.44 9.87
N ALA A 64 14.68 -13.23 10.92
CA ALA A 64 13.68 -13.87 11.75
C ALA A 64 12.73 -12.89 12.47
N ASN A 65 11.56 -13.41 12.84
CA ASN A 65 10.37 -12.76 13.40
C ASN A 65 9.66 -11.79 12.45
N ALA A 66 8.46 -12.19 12.00
CA ALA A 66 7.55 -11.39 11.20
C ALA A 66 7.27 -10.02 11.85
N HIS A 67 7.11 -9.95 13.17
CA HIS A 67 6.81 -8.68 13.84
C HIS A 67 7.95 -7.66 13.72
N VAL A 68 9.20 -8.10 13.92
CA VAL A 68 10.39 -7.25 13.79
C VAL A 68 10.55 -6.80 12.34
N SER A 69 10.43 -7.72 11.39
CA SER A 69 10.50 -7.39 9.95
C SER A 69 9.42 -6.38 9.53
N GLY A 70 8.21 -6.49 10.08
CA GLY A 70 7.10 -5.57 9.79
C GLY A 70 7.35 -4.16 10.32
N ASN A 71 7.86 -4.05 11.56
CA ASN A 71 8.22 -2.75 12.12
C ASN A 71 9.34 -2.08 11.34
N ILE A 72 10.36 -2.85 10.92
CA ILE A 72 11.47 -2.32 10.13
C ILE A 72 10.99 -1.87 8.75
N LEU A 73 10.17 -2.69 8.08
CA LEU A 73 9.53 -2.32 6.80
C LEU A 73 8.72 -1.04 6.95
N LYS A 74 7.93 -0.92 8.03
CA LYS A 74 7.15 0.28 8.32
C LYS A 74 8.05 1.51 8.48
N SER A 75 9.12 1.42 9.27
CA SER A 75 10.07 2.53 9.46
C SER A 75 10.75 2.93 8.14
N ILE A 76 11.14 1.95 7.32
CA ILE A 76 11.70 2.22 5.99
C ILE A 76 10.70 2.94 5.10
N ILE A 77 9.46 2.45 5.00
CA ILE A 77 8.43 3.06 4.19
C ILE A 77 8.14 4.49 4.67
N GLN A 78 8.02 4.70 5.98
CA GLN A 78 7.81 6.03 6.55
C GLN A 78 8.96 6.99 6.20
N LEU A 79 10.20 6.55 6.35
CA LEU A 79 11.37 7.38 6.06
C LEU A 79 11.53 7.65 4.56
N MET A 80 11.23 6.67 3.69
CA MET A 80 11.18 6.85 2.23
C MET A 80 10.22 7.95 1.81
N LEU A 81 9.10 8.04 2.52
CA LEU A 81 7.99 8.90 2.13
C LEU A 81 8.08 10.28 2.75
N GLN A 82 8.76 10.40 3.89
CA GLN A 82 9.36 11.65 4.28
C GLN A 82 10.33 12.06 3.14
N TRP A 83 11.34 11.26 2.83
CA TRP A 83 12.41 11.64 1.89
C TRP A 83 11.97 12.06 0.47
N ALA A 84 10.85 11.56 -0.06
CA ALA A 84 10.33 11.91 -1.38
C ALA A 84 9.81 13.38 -1.53
N PHE A 85 10.38 14.35 -0.81
CA PHE A 85 9.99 15.76 -0.69
C PHE A 85 10.08 16.62 -1.96
N VAL A 86 10.14 16.07 -3.18
CA VAL A 86 10.33 16.89 -4.39
C VAL A 86 8.99 17.37 -5.00
N ASP A 87 7.96 16.54 -4.97
CA ASP A 87 6.58 16.86 -5.42
C ASP A 87 5.67 15.65 -5.17
N ILE A 88 4.34 15.83 -5.30
CA ILE A 88 3.37 14.76 -5.01
C ILE A 88 3.45 13.59 -6.00
N ASP A 89 3.79 13.84 -7.26
CA ASP A 89 3.86 12.82 -8.31
C ASP A 89 5.08 11.90 -8.10
N SER A 90 6.24 12.48 -7.74
CA SER A 90 7.44 11.74 -7.36
C SER A 90 7.21 10.85 -6.14
N ARG A 91 6.47 11.34 -5.13
CA ARG A 91 6.07 10.53 -3.95
C ARG A 91 5.20 9.36 -4.35
N MET A 92 4.22 9.58 -5.22
CA MET A 92 3.31 8.54 -5.70
C MET A 92 4.04 7.46 -6.47
N ASN A 93 4.94 7.85 -7.37
CA ASN A 93 5.74 6.92 -8.15
C ASN A 93 6.63 6.05 -7.24
N ILE A 94 7.29 6.66 -6.26
CA ILE A 94 8.12 5.93 -5.29
C ILE A 94 7.27 5.01 -4.43
N ALA A 95 6.14 5.48 -3.89
CA ALA A 95 5.24 4.68 -3.07
C ALA A 95 4.65 3.48 -3.84
N ALA A 96 4.18 3.68 -5.08
CA ALA A 96 3.69 2.61 -5.93
C ALA A 96 4.79 1.59 -6.26
N GLN A 97 6.01 2.05 -6.53
CA GLN A 97 7.16 1.18 -6.76
C GLN A 97 7.53 0.36 -5.50
N ILE A 98 7.47 0.95 -4.30
CA ILE A 98 7.67 0.23 -3.04
C ILE A 98 6.60 -0.83 -2.85
N ILE A 99 5.32 -0.47 -3.01
CA ILE A 99 4.19 -1.39 -2.85
C ILE A 99 4.36 -2.58 -3.78
N ASN A 100 4.61 -2.31 -5.06
CA ASN A 100 4.84 -3.34 -6.06
C ASN A 100 6.05 -4.20 -5.67
N PHE A 101 7.17 -3.59 -5.29
CA PHE A 101 8.35 -4.32 -4.88
C PHE A 101 8.08 -5.26 -3.70
N LEU A 102 7.39 -4.76 -2.67
CA LEU A 102 7.08 -5.52 -1.47
C LEU A 102 6.14 -6.69 -1.76
N LEU A 103 5.07 -6.47 -2.52
CA LEU A 103 4.12 -7.52 -2.87
C LEU A 103 4.77 -8.69 -3.62
N TYR A 104 5.67 -8.40 -4.57
CA TYR A 104 6.29 -9.44 -5.40
C TYR A 104 7.56 -10.05 -4.80
N ASN A 105 8.18 -9.41 -3.80
CA ASN A 105 9.38 -9.94 -3.16
C ASN A 105 9.10 -10.55 -1.78
N PHE A 106 7.97 -10.22 -1.15
CA PHE A 106 7.58 -10.69 0.17
C PHE A 106 6.19 -11.33 0.13
N ASN A 107 6.20 -12.65 0.02
CA ASN A 107 5.01 -13.48 0.09
C ASN A 107 4.57 -13.65 1.55
N SER A 108 4.08 -12.59 2.20
CA SER A 108 3.62 -12.64 3.60
C SER A 108 2.43 -11.72 3.88
N PRO A 109 1.39 -12.19 4.62
CA PRO A 109 0.27 -11.36 5.09
C PRO A 109 0.70 -10.13 5.90
N LEU A 110 1.82 -10.23 6.62
CA LEU A 110 2.41 -9.12 7.35
C LEU A 110 2.76 -7.95 6.42
N VAL A 111 3.26 -8.24 5.22
CA VAL A 111 3.61 -7.19 4.26
C VAL A 111 2.36 -6.45 3.81
N ALA A 112 1.26 -7.16 3.53
CA ALA A 112 0.00 -6.52 3.21
C ALA A 112 -0.52 -5.63 4.35
N GLN A 113 -0.41 -6.08 5.60
CA GLN A 113 -0.77 -5.25 6.76
C GLN A 113 0.13 -4.02 6.86
N THR A 114 1.44 -4.18 6.69
CA THR A 114 2.42 -3.09 6.73
C THR A 114 2.13 -2.06 5.62
N LEU A 115 1.73 -2.52 4.43
CA LEU A 115 1.32 -1.66 3.33
C LEU A 115 0.07 -0.85 3.68
N LEU A 116 -0.95 -1.49 4.27
CA LEU A 116 -2.19 -0.83 4.70
C LEU A 116 -1.94 0.23 5.77
N ASP A 117 -1.15 -0.12 6.79
CA ASP A 117 -0.79 0.77 7.90
C ASP A 117 0.07 1.93 7.39
N SER A 118 0.99 1.65 6.47
CA SER A 118 1.84 2.67 5.86
C SER A 118 0.97 3.64 5.09
N VAL A 119 0.14 3.19 4.14
CA VAL A 119 -0.77 4.06 3.37
C VAL A 119 -1.65 4.90 4.30
N SER A 120 -2.24 4.29 5.32
CA SER A 120 -3.02 5.05 6.31
C SER A 120 -2.18 6.13 7.00
N THR A 121 -0.96 5.82 7.43
CA THR A 121 -0.07 6.76 8.13
C THR A 121 0.44 7.88 7.22
N ILE A 122 0.84 7.55 5.99
CA ILE A 122 1.41 8.50 5.02
C ILE A 122 0.36 9.52 4.61
N PHE A 123 -0.84 9.09 4.30
CA PHE A 123 -1.85 9.96 3.69
C PHE A 123 -2.63 10.74 4.73
N LEU A 124 -2.92 10.16 5.90
CA LEU A 124 -3.54 10.90 7.01
C LEU A 124 -2.61 11.97 7.60
N SER A 125 -1.29 11.76 7.58
CA SER A 125 -0.32 12.76 8.05
C SER A 125 -0.11 13.93 7.09
N HIS A 126 -0.50 13.79 5.81
CA HIS A 126 -0.35 14.83 4.78
C HIS A 126 -1.68 15.49 4.37
N SER A 127 -2.82 14.98 4.84
CA SER A 127 -4.03 15.78 4.93
C SER A 127 -3.86 16.76 6.10
N GLU A 128 -3.10 17.84 5.91
CA GLU A 128 -2.78 18.83 6.96
C GLU A 128 -4.04 19.42 7.65
N ASP A 129 -5.24 19.21 7.08
CA ASP A 129 -6.53 19.69 7.61
C ASP A 129 -7.61 18.60 7.77
N GLY A 130 -7.27 17.30 7.72
CA GLY A 130 -8.28 16.21 7.70
C GLY A 130 -9.15 16.19 6.42
N LYS A 131 -8.63 16.82 5.35
CA LYS A 131 -9.23 16.77 4.01
C LYS A 131 -9.15 15.35 3.44
N PRO A 132 -10.19 14.91 2.69
CA PRO A 132 -10.18 13.61 2.03
C PRO A 132 -9.00 13.47 1.07
N LEU A 133 -8.43 12.26 1.01
CA LEU A 133 -7.37 11.94 0.06
C LEU A 133 -7.88 12.05 -1.38
N ASP A 134 -7.08 12.65 -2.27
CA ASP A 134 -7.38 12.66 -3.71
C ASP A 134 -7.51 11.22 -4.25
N MET A 135 -8.59 10.98 -5.01
CA MET A 135 -8.92 9.66 -5.52
C MET A 135 -7.84 9.12 -6.47
N ASN A 136 -7.28 9.94 -7.34
CA ASN A 136 -6.28 9.50 -8.31
C ASN A 136 -5.00 9.06 -7.59
N ILE A 137 -4.65 9.76 -6.52
CA ILE A 137 -3.54 9.40 -5.65
C ILE A 137 -3.78 8.03 -5.02
N PHE A 138 -4.96 7.83 -4.42
CA PHE A 138 -5.29 6.56 -3.81
C PHE A 138 -5.28 5.40 -4.81
N LEU A 139 -5.84 5.62 -6.01
CA LEU A 139 -5.91 4.61 -7.07
C LEU A 139 -4.53 4.22 -7.62
N ALA A 140 -3.59 5.15 -7.73
CA ALA A 140 -2.23 4.84 -8.17
C ALA A 140 -1.52 3.86 -7.23
N LEU A 141 -1.76 3.98 -5.92
CA LEU A 141 -1.19 3.10 -4.90
C LEU A 141 -1.93 1.77 -4.81
N GLN A 142 -3.24 1.83 -4.98
CA GLN A 142 -4.07 0.64 -4.96
C GLN A 142 -3.85 -0.23 -6.20
N SER A 143 -3.53 0.35 -7.35
CA SER A 143 -3.33 -0.38 -8.60
C SER A 143 -2.42 -1.61 -8.45
N PRO A 144 -1.19 -1.52 -7.90
CA PRO A 144 -0.35 -2.71 -7.68
C PRO A 144 -0.96 -3.70 -6.66
N VAL A 145 -1.66 -3.22 -5.63
CA VAL A 145 -2.35 -4.10 -4.66
C VAL A 145 -3.48 -4.88 -5.33
N PHE A 146 -4.27 -4.21 -6.17
CA PHE A 146 -5.34 -4.82 -6.94
C PHE A 146 -4.78 -5.88 -7.88
N SER A 147 -3.78 -5.54 -8.71
CA SER A 147 -3.13 -6.46 -9.65
C SER A 147 -2.57 -7.70 -8.95
N TYR A 148 -1.95 -7.54 -7.78
CA TYR A 148 -1.48 -8.68 -6.99
C TYR A 148 -2.66 -9.50 -6.44
N SER A 149 -3.70 -8.85 -5.92
CA SER A 149 -4.87 -9.48 -5.31
C SER A 149 -5.70 -10.33 -6.29
N VAL A 150 -5.67 -9.99 -7.59
CA VAL A 150 -6.38 -10.74 -8.64
C VAL A 150 -5.48 -11.75 -9.37
N SER A 151 -4.19 -11.81 -9.02
CA SER A 151 -3.24 -12.75 -9.59
C SER A 151 -3.28 -14.13 -8.93
N GLU A 152 -2.57 -15.11 -9.51
CA GLU A 152 -2.45 -16.49 -8.98
C GLU A 152 -1.33 -16.64 -7.92
N GLN A 153 -0.89 -15.54 -7.30
CA GLN A 153 0.16 -15.58 -6.28
C GLN A 153 -0.33 -16.22 -4.97
N GLU A 154 0.56 -16.91 -4.27
CA GLU A 154 0.27 -17.72 -3.07
C GLU A 154 -0.45 -16.96 -1.95
N ASN A 155 -0.24 -15.64 -1.84
CA ASN A 155 -0.88 -14.79 -0.81
C ASN A 155 -1.92 -13.81 -1.37
N ALA A 156 -2.29 -13.91 -2.66
CA ALA A 156 -3.22 -12.98 -3.29
C ALA A 156 -4.58 -12.91 -2.57
N ASP A 157 -5.02 -14.01 -1.96
CA ASP A 157 -6.25 -14.06 -1.15
C ASP A 157 -6.11 -13.28 0.15
N SER A 158 -5.02 -13.51 0.89
CA SER A 158 -4.75 -12.78 2.13
C SER A 158 -4.58 -11.28 1.91
N VAL A 159 -3.89 -10.87 0.85
CA VAL A 159 -3.75 -9.45 0.49
C VAL A 159 -5.10 -8.84 0.15
N LEU A 160 -5.93 -9.56 -0.61
CA LEU A 160 -7.27 -9.11 -0.95
C LEU A 160 -8.14 -8.90 0.30
N GLU A 161 -8.13 -9.86 1.24
CA GLU A 161 -8.90 -9.74 2.47
C GLU A 161 -8.37 -8.61 3.35
N ILE A 162 -7.06 -8.54 3.61
CA ILE A 162 -6.45 -7.49 4.44
C ILE A 162 -6.70 -6.10 3.85
N TRP A 163 -6.60 -5.93 2.53
CA TRP A 163 -6.78 -4.63 1.89
C TRP A 163 -8.25 -4.29 1.69
N PHE A 164 -8.93 -5.05 0.83
CA PHE A 164 -10.25 -4.66 0.35
C PHE A 164 -11.36 -4.94 1.35
N PHE A 165 -11.26 -6.00 2.17
CA PHE A 165 -12.32 -6.26 3.16
C PHE A 165 -12.22 -5.25 4.29
N SER A 166 -11.01 -4.87 4.71
CA SER A 166 -10.80 -3.81 5.70
C SER A 166 -11.33 -2.47 5.20
N LEU A 167 -11.11 -2.12 3.94
CA LEU A 167 -11.70 -0.91 3.35
C LEU A 167 -13.23 -0.98 3.36
N CYS A 168 -13.83 -2.10 2.96
CA CYS A 168 -15.29 -2.27 2.99
C CYS A 168 -15.85 -2.18 4.42
N ALA A 169 -15.20 -2.83 5.39
CA ALA A 169 -15.63 -2.86 6.79
C ALA A 169 -15.56 -1.47 7.47
N THR A 170 -14.59 -0.65 7.07
CA THR A 170 -14.43 0.73 7.58
C THR A 170 -15.13 1.76 6.72
N TYR A 171 -15.81 1.33 5.66
CA TYR A 171 -16.39 2.19 4.63
C TYR A 171 -15.39 3.20 4.04
N ALA A 172 -14.11 2.83 4.02
CA ALA A 172 -12.97 3.66 3.63
C ALA A 172 -12.86 5.00 4.39
N SER A 173 -13.47 5.10 5.58
CA SER A 173 -13.39 6.31 6.43
C SER A 173 -11.96 6.63 6.87
N ASN A 174 -11.10 5.62 6.99
CA ASN A 174 -9.68 5.79 7.27
C ASN A 174 -8.89 6.47 6.13
N ILE A 175 -9.46 6.56 4.92
CA ILE A 175 -8.81 7.14 3.73
C ILE A 175 -9.48 8.44 3.32
N PHE A 176 -10.82 8.44 3.25
CA PHE A 176 -11.59 9.58 2.77
C PHE A 176 -12.20 10.42 3.90
N GLY A 177 -11.96 10.05 5.17
CA GLY A 177 -12.43 10.81 6.32
C GLY A 177 -13.94 11.01 6.30
N SER A 178 -14.37 12.27 6.26
CA SER A 178 -15.78 12.66 6.20
C SER A 178 -16.36 12.76 4.78
N ASP A 179 -15.55 12.62 3.72
CA ASP A 179 -16.02 12.68 2.34
C ASP A 179 -16.62 11.35 1.88
N LYS A 180 -17.86 11.14 2.32
CA LYS A 180 -18.66 9.98 1.97
C LYS A 180 -18.94 9.89 0.47
N LYS A 181 -19.03 11.03 -0.24
CA LYS A 181 -19.28 11.04 -1.69
C LYS A 181 -18.08 10.48 -2.45
N LEU A 182 -16.87 10.83 -2.02
CA LEU A 182 -15.64 10.28 -2.57
C LEU A 182 -15.48 8.79 -2.24
N ALA A 183 -15.75 8.38 -0.99
CA ALA A 183 -15.78 6.96 -0.61
C ALA A 183 -16.78 6.15 -1.44
N LEU A 184 -17.97 6.69 -1.69
CA LEU A 184 -18.98 6.05 -2.54
C LEU A 184 -18.51 5.90 -3.99
N ALA A 185 -17.89 6.94 -4.55
CA ALA A 185 -17.32 6.90 -5.89
C ALA A 185 -16.23 5.83 -6.01
N TYR A 186 -15.36 5.73 -4.99
CA TYR A 186 -14.33 4.70 -4.89
C TYR A 186 -14.93 3.28 -4.93
N PHE A 187 -15.90 2.98 -4.06
CA PHE A 187 -16.48 1.64 -4.02
C PHE A 187 -17.23 1.29 -5.31
N LYS A 188 -17.90 2.24 -5.95
CA LYS A 188 -18.53 2.04 -7.26
C LYS A 188 -17.50 1.70 -8.34
N LEU A 189 -16.38 2.42 -8.36
CA LEU A 189 -15.27 2.15 -9.26
C LEU A 189 -14.69 0.75 -9.01
N MET A 190 -14.48 0.36 -7.75
CA MET A 190 -13.93 -0.96 -7.45
C MET A 190 -14.89 -2.10 -7.73
N ASN A 191 -16.19 -1.92 -7.49
CA ASN A 191 -17.18 -2.89 -7.91
C ASN A 191 -17.12 -3.13 -9.43
N HIS A 192 -16.90 -2.06 -10.21
CA HIS A 192 -16.71 -2.17 -11.66
C HIS A 192 -15.38 -2.86 -12.02
N ALA A 193 -14.26 -2.49 -11.39
CA ALA A 193 -12.96 -3.11 -11.66
C ALA A 193 -12.97 -4.63 -11.36
N PHE A 194 -13.48 -5.04 -10.19
CA PHE A 194 -13.64 -6.46 -9.87
C PHE A 194 -14.64 -7.18 -10.77
N PHE A 195 -15.67 -6.47 -11.28
CA PHE A 195 -16.58 -7.04 -12.27
C PHE A 195 -15.89 -7.27 -13.61
N GLN A 196 -15.09 -6.32 -14.08
CA GLN A 196 -14.33 -6.50 -15.32
C GLN A 196 -13.37 -7.69 -15.18
N ASP A 197 -12.57 -7.76 -14.12
CA ASP A 197 -11.64 -8.88 -13.92
C ASP A 197 -12.34 -10.22 -13.66
N ALA A 198 -13.57 -10.23 -13.18
CA ALA A 198 -14.35 -11.46 -13.04
C ALA A 198 -14.92 -11.97 -14.38
N VAL A 199 -15.12 -11.08 -15.36
CA VAL A 199 -15.84 -11.38 -16.61
C VAL A 199 -14.89 -11.46 -17.81
N PHE A 200 -13.82 -10.64 -17.86
CA PHE A 200 -12.91 -10.55 -19.01
C PHE A 200 -11.76 -11.57 -19.10
N PRO A 201 -11.33 -12.33 -18.07
CA PRO A 201 -10.39 -13.44 -18.30
C PRO A 201 -11.09 -14.64 -19.00
N ILE A 202 -12.41 -14.60 -19.15
CA ILE A 202 -13.15 -15.52 -20.01
C ILE A 202 -12.98 -15.01 -21.43
N SER A 203 -12.04 -15.58 -22.18
CA SER A 203 -12.02 -15.45 -23.64
C SER A 203 -13.45 -15.63 -24.16
N MET A 204 -13.91 -14.76 -25.07
CA MET A 204 -15.27 -14.74 -25.63
C MET A 204 -15.78 -16.10 -26.14
N ASP A 205 -14.91 -17.09 -26.29
CA ASP A 205 -15.22 -18.47 -26.67
C ASP A 205 -15.62 -19.41 -25.48
N VAL A 206 -15.54 -18.96 -24.22
CA VAL A 206 -15.76 -19.78 -23.00
C VAL A 206 -16.99 -19.30 -22.18
N LEU A 207 -17.86 -18.48 -22.78
CA LEU A 207 -19.03 -17.87 -22.12
C LEU A 207 -20.16 -18.85 -21.72
N GLN A 208 -19.94 -20.17 -21.76
CA GLN A 208 -20.83 -21.14 -21.14
C GLN A 208 -20.18 -21.77 -19.90
N GLY A 209 -20.39 -21.12 -18.76
CA GLY A 209 -20.38 -21.81 -17.47
C GLY A 209 -19.09 -21.79 -16.66
N SER A 210 -18.07 -20.99 -17.02
CA SER A 210 -16.95 -20.79 -16.09
C SER A 210 -17.43 -20.05 -14.84
N PRO A 211 -17.39 -20.67 -13.65
CA PRO A 211 -17.85 -20.04 -12.44
C PRO A 211 -16.92 -18.86 -12.11
N VAL A 212 -17.50 -17.66 -12.01
CA VAL A 212 -16.82 -16.53 -11.36
C VAL A 212 -16.24 -17.03 -10.05
N SER A 213 -14.91 -16.87 -9.86
CA SER A 213 -14.23 -17.35 -8.66
C SER A 213 -15.01 -16.91 -7.41
N SER A 214 -15.21 -17.84 -6.48
CA SER A 214 -15.95 -17.60 -5.23
C SER A 214 -15.40 -16.41 -4.45
N LYS A 215 -14.09 -16.17 -4.58
CA LYS A 215 -13.37 -15.00 -4.08
C LYS A 215 -13.94 -13.68 -4.62
N PHE A 216 -14.08 -13.57 -5.96
CA PHE A 216 -14.59 -12.37 -6.61
C PHE A 216 -16.04 -12.08 -6.25
N ARG A 217 -16.85 -13.14 -6.10
CA ARG A 217 -18.23 -12.99 -5.61
C ARG A 217 -18.25 -12.42 -4.19
N LYS A 218 -17.44 -12.99 -3.28
CA LYS A 218 -17.37 -12.56 -1.87
C LYS A 218 -16.94 -11.09 -1.76
N ILE A 219 -15.94 -10.65 -2.51
CA ILE A 219 -15.53 -9.23 -2.48
C ILE A 219 -16.59 -8.30 -3.07
N GLN A 220 -17.24 -8.67 -4.18
CA GLN A 220 -18.31 -7.86 -4.76
C GLN A 220 -19.50 -7.70 -3.83
N GLU A 221 -19.86 -8.74 -3.07
CA GLU A 221 -20.90 -8.66 -2.04
C GLU A 221 -20.52 -7.67 -0.93
N GLN A 222 -19.27 -7.69 -0.47
CA GLN A 222 -18.74 -6.74 0.52
C GLN A 222 -18.75 -5.31 -0.01
N ILE A 223 -18.27 -5.10 -1.25
CA ILE A 223 -18.25 -3.77 -1.88
C ILE A 223 -19.68 -3.24 -2.06
N ARG A 224 -20.63 -4.06 -2.55
CA ARG A 224 -22.04 -3.64 -2.69
C ARG A 224 -22.66 -3.27 -1.35
N SER A 225 -22.33 -4.01 -0.30
CA SER A 225 -22.78 -3.71 1.06
C SER A 225 -22.20 -2.38 1.55
N ALA A 226 -20.92 -2.12 1.29
CA ALA A 226 -20.28 -0.83 1.60
C ALA A 226 -20.90 0.33 0.79
N ILE A 227 -21.20 0.14 -0.51
CA ILE A 227 -21.90 1.12 -1.35
C ILE A 227 -23.25 1.50 -0.72
N ALA A 228 -24.05 0.49 -0.35
CA ALA A 228 -25.37 0.72 0.25
C ALA A 228 -25.24 1.48 1.58
N ALA A 229 -24.32 1.06 2.46
CA ALA A 229 -24.11 1.70 3.75
C ALA A 229 -23.66 3.17 3.61
N VAL A 230 -22.70 3.45 2.73
CA VAL A 230 -22.22 4.83 2.50
C VAL A 230 -23.31 5.70 1.87
N ALA A 231 -24.13 5.15 0.96
CA ALA A 231 -25.25 5.89 0.37
C ALA A 231 -26.27 6.33 1.43
N VAL A 232 -26.66 5.43 2.33
CA VAL A 232 -27.57 5.76 3.45
C VAL A 232 -26.97 6.86 4.34
N GLN A 233 -25.68 6.78 4.67
CA GLN A 233 -25.01 7.79 5.47
C GLN A 233 -24.94 9.18 4.82
N ILE A 234 -24.99 9.25 3.48
CA ILE A 234 -25.08 10.53 2.74
C ILE A 234 -26.50 11.09 2.85
N GLU A 235 -27.52 10.27 2.61
CA GLU A 235 -28.92 10.67 2.70
C GLU A 235 -29.26 11.19 4.11
N GLU A 236 -28.84 10.48 5.16
CA GLU A 236 -29.03 10.92 6.55
C GLU A 236 -28.37 12.26 6.85
N GLN A 237 -27.19 12.52 6.28
CA GLN A 237 -26.46 13.78 6.48
C GLN A 237 -27.12 14.94 5.72
N GLU A 238 -27.66 14.69 4.53
CA GLU A 238 -28.40 15.68 3.76
C GLU A 238 -29.70 16.08 4.49
N LEU A 239 -30.44 15.11 5.03
CA LEU A 239 -31.65 15.35 5.84
C LEU A 239 -31.38 16.17 7.11
N GLN A 240 -30.25 15.92 7.79
CA GLN A 240 -29.85 16.68 8.98
C GLN A 240 -29.48 18.13 8.65
N ASN A 241 -28.88 18.37 7.49
CA ASN A 241 -28.51 19.73 7.05
C ASN A 241 -29.73 20.54 6.59
N GLU A 242 -30.78 19.89 6.10
CA GLU A 242 -32.04 20.55 5.71
C GLU A 242 -32.93 20.94 6.91
N SER A 243 -32.65 20.39 8.10
CA SER A 243 -33.42 20.62 9.32
C SER A 243 -32.81 21.66 10.28
N VAL A 244 -31.74 22.34 9.85
CA VAL A 244 -31.05 23.46 10.54
C VAL A 244 -31.28 24.76 9.75
#